data_AF-D3T9D1-F1
#
_entry.id   AF-D3T9D1-F1
#
_cell.length_a   1.000
_cell.length_b   1.000
_cell.length_c   1.000
_cell.angle_alpha   90.00
_cell.angle_beta   90.00
_cell.angle_gamma   90.00
#
_symmetry.space_group_name_H-M   'P 1'
#
loop_
_entity.id
_entity.type
_entity.pdbx_description
1 polymer ?
#
loop_
_entity_poly.entity_id
_entity_poly.type
_entity_poly.pdbx_seq_one_letter_code
_entity_poly.pdbx_strand_id
1 'polypeptide(L)'
;MRTSIVVFGLVLILIALISSIIFPTYIYQPAKNVVSDEYKDGDSLTVYGTITQITYINNLNITVIVLDGHLKVFAYNKITGYTPGEEVYMKIKKVSAVSIGSFELSYWLTEEKEIHSVNIWKNIFLYTQIAGLVISFLGLAAKR
;
A
#
# COMPACT_ATOMS: atom_id res chain seq x y z
N MET A 1 37.79 -13.24 3.37
CA MET A 1 37.26 -11.87 3.23
C MET A 1 36.51 -11.66 1.92
N ARG A 2 37.13 -11.92 0.76
CA ARG A 2 36.50 -11.83 -0.57
C ARG A 2 35.15 -12.56 -0.69
N THR A 3 35.13 -13.85 -0.37
CA THR A 3 33.93 -14.70 -0.44
C THR A 3 32.81 -14.19 0.48
N SER A 4 33.18 -13.69 1.67
CA SER A 4 32.23 -13.15 2.65
C SER A 4 31.52 -11.89 2.12
N ILE A 5 32.23 -11.01 1.41
CA ILE A 5 31.67 -9.80 0.80
C ILE A 5 30.70 -10.15 -0.33
N VAL A 6 31.09 -11.10 -1.20
CA VAL A 6 30.21 -11.58 -2.28
C VAL A 6 28.94 -12.21 -1.72
N VAL A 7 29.07 -13.08 -0.72
CA VAL A 7 27.91 -13.71 -0.07
C VAL A 7 27.00 -12.67 0.56
N PHE A 8 27.54 -11.65 1.23
CA PHE A 8 26.74 -10.58 1.82
C PHE A 8 25.95 -9.79 0.76
N GLY A 9 26.57 -9.44 -0.36
CA GLY A 9 25.89 -8.77 -1.47
C GLY A 9 24.76 -9.60 -2.07
N LEU A 10 24.97 -10.91 -2.26
CA LEU A 10 23.94 -11.83 -2.75
C LEU A 10 22.78 -12.01 -1.76
N VAL A 11 23.07 -12.06 -0.45
CA VAL A 11 22.05 -12.13 0.60
C VAL A 11 21.17 -10.89 0.59
N LEU A 12 21.75 -9.69 0.43
CA LEU A 12 20.98 -8.45 0.31
C LEU A 12 20.03 -8.45 -0.89
N ILE A 13 20.49 -8.93 -2.05
CA ILE A 13 19.65 -9.06 -3.25
C ILE A 13 18.49 -10.01 -2.97
N LEU A 14 18.78 -11.17 -2.38
CA LEU A 14 17.77 -12.19 -2.10
C LEU A 14 16.69 -11.67 -1.14
N ILE A 15 17.09 -11.01 -0.05
CA ILE A 15 16.15 -10.42 0.91
C ILE A 15 15.28 -9.38 0.22
N ALA A 16 15.87 -8.45 -0.53
CA ALA A 16 15.11 -7.41 -1.20
C ALA A 16 14.13 -7.97 -2.25
N LEU A 17 14.52 -9.02 -2.98
CA LEU A 17 13.67 -9.69 -3.96
C LEU A 17 12.49 -10.39 -3.29
N ILE A 18 12.73 -11.14 -2.21
CA ILE A 18 11.67 -11.78 -1.43
C ILE A 18 10.71 -10.72 -0.86
N SER A 19 11.24 -9.66 -0.25
CA SER A 19 10.43 -8.57 0.29
C SER A 19 9.59 -7.87 -0.77
N SER A 20 10.11 -7.70 -1.99
CA SER A 20 9.37 -7.08 -3.10
C SER A 20 8.22 -7.92 -3.66
N ILE A 21 8.26 -9.24 -3.46
CA ILE A 21 7.18 -10.16 -3.86
C ILE A 21 6.10 -10.21 -2.79
N ILE A 22 6.50 -10.22 -1.52
CA ILE A 22 5.59 -10.35 -0.38
C ILE A 22 4.85 -9.02 -0.16
N PHE A 23 5.57 -7.90 -0.15
CA PHE A 23 4.98 -6.58 0.05
C PHE A 23 4.47 -6.00 -1.28
N PRO A 24 3.28 -5.38 -1.31
CA PRO A 24 2.32 -5.19 -0.22
C PRO A 24 1.21 -6.25 -0.14
N THR A 25 1.00 -7.05 -1.19
CA THR A 25 -0.20 -7.90 -1.35
C THR A 25 -0.36 -9.03 -0.32
N TYR A 26 0.72 -9.51 0.29
CA TYR A 26 0.64 -10.54 1.33
C TYR A 26 0.54 -9.97 2.75
N ILE A 27 0.78 -8.66 2.91
CA ILE A 27 0.76 -7.99 4.21
C ILE A 27 -0.56 -7.27 4.43
N TYR A 28 -1.15 -6.73 3.36
CA TYR A 28 -2.40 -5.97 3.42
C TYR A 28 -3.49 -6.63 2.60
N GLN A 29 -4.74 -6.42 3.01
CA GLN A 29 -5.91 -6.96 2.32
C GLN A 29 -6.03 -6.31 0.93
N PRO A 30 -6.04 -7.07 -0.18
CA PRO A 30 -6.27 -6.48 -1.50
C PRO A 30 -7.64 -5.81 -1.56
N ALA A 31 -7.73 -4.57 -2.04
CA ALA A 31 -8.96 -3.80 -2.08
C ALA A 31 -10.05 -4.50 -2.90
N LYS A 32 -9.68 -5.16 -4.00
CA LYS A 32 -10.57 -6.03 -4.81
C LYS A 32 -11.21 -7.20 -4.05
N ASN A 33 -10.63 -7.63 -2.93
CA ASN A 33 -11.12 -8.75 -2.13
C ASN A 33 -11.96 -8.30 -0.92
N VAL A 34 -12.14 -6.99 -0.73
CA VAL A 34 -12.93 -6.48 0.39
C VAL A 34 -14.42 -6.59 0.04
N VAL A 35 -15.11 -7.44 0.78
CA VAL A 35 -16.58 -7.59 0.74
C VAL A 35 -17.15 -6.88 1.95
N SER A 36 -17.86 -5.77 1.74
CA SER A 36 -18.31 -4.90 2.84
C SER A 36 -19.11 -5.65 3.90
N ASP A 37 -19.97 -6.58 3.50
CA ASP A 37 -20.91 -7.29 4.37
C ASP A 37 -20.24 -8.24 5.37
N GLU A 38 -18.96 -8.58 5.17
CA GLU A 38 -18.18 -9.42 6.10
C GLU A 38 -17.68 -8.65 7.33
N TYR A 39 -17.83 -7.32 7.33
CA TYR A 39 -17.34 -6.43 8.38
C TYR A 39 -18.47 -5.74 9.12
N LYS A 40 -18.25 -5.44 10.41
CA LYS A 40 -19.19 -4.71 11.26
C LYS A 40 -18.85 -3.23 11.33
N ASP A 41 -19.81 -2.41 11.75
CA ASP A 41 -19.55 -1.01 12.03
C ASP A 41 -18.42 -0.84 13.07
N GLY A 42 -17.52 0.09 12.81
CA GLY A 42 -16.34 0.32 13.64
C GLY A 42 -15.11 -0.51 13.28
N ASP A 43 -15.27 -1.59 12.50
CA ASP A 43 -14.15 -2.44 12.08
C ASP A 43 -13.14 -1.64 11.28
N SER A 44 -11.85 -1.93 11.47
CA SER A 44 -10.76 -1.30 10.75
C SER A 44 -9.89 -2.34 10.07
N LEU A 45 -9.46 -2.06 8.84
CA LEU A 45 -8.49 -2.88 8.13
C LEU A 45 -7.51 -2.01 7.34
N THR A 46 -6.35 -2.57 7.03
CA THR A 46 -5.42 -1.95 6.09
C THR A 46 -5.59 -2.62 4.73
N VAL A 47 -5.99 -1.84 3.74
CA VAL A 47 -6.17 -2.28 2.37
C VAL A 47 -4.99 -1.86 1.51
N TYR A 48 -4.72 -2.65 0.49
CA TYR A 48 -3.79 -2.32 -0.58
C TYR A 48 -4.52 -2.34 -1.93
N GLY A 49 -4.29 -1.34 -2.77
CA GLY A 49 -4.86 -1.30 -4.12
C GLY A 49 -4.30 -0.14 -4.95
N THR A 50 -4.69 -0.13 -6.21
CA THR A 50 -4.37 0.96 -7.15
C THR A 50 -5.49 1.97 -7.15
N ILE A 51 -5.15 3.25 -7.00
CA ILE A 51 -6.11 4.34 -7.11
C ILE A 51 -6.57 4.40 -8.57
N THR A 52 -7.84 4.15 -8.80
CA THR A 52 -8.47 4.26 -10.13
C THR A 52 -9.14 5.61 -10.34
N GLN A 53 -9.62 6.22 -9.25
CA GLN A 53 -10.27 7.52 -9.27
C GLN A 53 -10.11 8.24 -7.92
N ILE A 54 -9.89 9.55 -7.97
CA ILE A 54 -9.99 10.46 -6.83
C ILE A 54 -10.93 11.58 -7.22
N THR A 55 -11.91 11.89 -6.37
CA THR A 55 -12.86 12.98 -6.64
C THR A 55 -13.14 13.73 -5.36
N TYR A 56 -12.86 15.04 -5.36
CA TYR A 56 -13.19 15.93 -4.24
C TYR A 56 -14.56 16.59 -4.48
N ILE A 57 -15.46 16.44 -3.51
CA ILE A 57 -16.81 16.99 -3.54
C ILE A 57 -16.84 18.21 -2.62
N ASN A 58 -16.66 19.40 -3.20
CA ASN A 58 -16.54 20.67 -2.46
C ASN A 58 -17.70 20.90 -1.47
N ASN A 59 -18.95 20.64 -1.89
CA ASN A 59 -20.14 20.93 -1.08
C ASN A 59 -20.24 20.08 0.19
N LEU A 60 -19.60 18.91 0.21
CA LEU A 60 -19.59 18.00 1.36
C LEU A 60 -18.23 18.02 2.08
N ASN A 61 -17.24 18.71 1.53
CA ASN A 61 -15.86 18.69 1.98
C ASN A 61 -15.30 17.26 2.18
N ILE A 62 -15.58 16.38 1.22
CA ILE A 62 -15.19 14.97 1.24
C ILE A 62 -14.47 14.60 -0.06
N THR A 63 -13.43 13.79 0.05
CA THR A 63 -12.79 13.11 -1.07
C THR A 63 -13.27 11.67 -1.16
N VAL A 64 -13.64 11.23 -2.36
CA VAL A 64 -13.93 9.83 -2.68
C VAL A 64 -12.74 9.25 -3.44
N ILE A 65 -12.20 8.16 -2.92
CA ILE A 65 -11.07 7.41 -3.50
C ILE A 65 -11.59 6.04 -3.90
N VAL A 66 -11.38 5.64 -5.15
CA VAL A 66 -11.77 4.32 -5.66
C VAL A 66 -10.52 3.47 -5.87
N LEU A 67 -10.39 2.39 -5.11
CA LEU A 67 -9.29 1.44 -5.23
C LEU A 67 -9.70 0.24 -6.09
N ASP A 68 -8.82 -0.14 -7.03
CA ASP A 68 -8.98 -1.25 -7.97
C ASP A 68 -10.31 -1.22 -8.75
N GLY A 69 -10.94 -0.06 -8.89
CA GLY A 69 -12.26 0.10 -9.52
C GLY A 69 -13.42 -0.51 -8.72
N HIS A 70 -13.16 -1.01 -7.51
CA HIS A 70 -14.11 -1.77 -6.69
C HIS A 70 -14.41 -1.07 -5.37
N LEU A 71 -13.38 -0.81 -4.56
CA LEU A 71 -13.56 -0.34 -3.19
C LEU A 71 -13.61 1.18 -3.15
N LYS A 72 -14.74 1.74 -2.71
CA LYS A 72 -14.90 3.18 -2.48
C LYS A 72 -14.60 3.53 -1.03
N VAL A 73 -13.67 4.46 -0.85
CA VAL A 73 -13.24 4.96 0.45
C VAL A 73 -13.44 6.47 0.49
N PHE A 74 -14.00 6.97 1.57
CA PHE A 74 -14.24 8.38 1.81
C PHE A 74 -13.16 8.93 2.75
N ALA A 75 -12.72 10.15 2.49
CA ALA A 75 -11.83 10.88 3.37
C ALA A 75 -12.36 12.30 3.59
N TYR A 76 -12.23 12.81 4.81
CA TYR A 76 -12.56 14.22 5.08
C TYR A 76 -11.51 15.14 4.46
N ASN A 77 -11.96 16.30 3.99
CA ASN A 77 -11.16 17.30 3.29
C ASN A 77 -10.66 16.84 1.91
N LYS A 78 -10.00 17.77 1.22
CA LYS A 78 -9.34 17.51 -0.06
C LYS A 78 -8.04 16.76 0.19
N ILE A 79 -7.92 15.55 -0.38
CA ILE A 79 -6.68 14.79 -0.37
C ILE A 79 -5.74 15.32 -1.46
N THR A 80 -4.47 15.53 -1.12
CA THR A 80 -3.45 16.03 -2.05
C THR A 80 -2.28 15.06 -2.15
N GLY A 81 -1.47 15.16 -3.21
CA GLY A 81 -0.27 14.33 -3.37
C GLY A 81 -0.52 12.90 -3.85
N TYR A 82 -1.76 12.56 -4.22
CA TYR A 82 -2.13 11.26 -4.78
C TYR A 82 -2.84 11.41 -6.13
N THR A 83 -2.60 10.48 -7.05
CA THR A 83 -3.15 10.51 -8.41
C THR A 83 -3.64 9.13 -8.87
N PRO A 84 -4.60 9.07 -9.81
CA PRO A 84 -4.99 7.81 -10.44
C PRO A 84 -3.80 7.10 -11.09
N GLY A 85 -3.70 5.79 -10.87
CA GLY A 85 -2.59 4.92 -11.28
C GLY A 85 -1.62 4.60 -10.16
N GLU A 86 -1.65 5.31 -9.04
CA GLU A 86 -0.75 5.04 -7.92
C GLU A 86 -1.21 3.87 -7.06
N GLU A 87 -0.26 3.00 -6.72
CA GLU A 87 -0.45 1.95 -5.72
C GLU A 87 -0.27 2.53 -4.32
N VAL A 88 -1.28 2.27 -3.48
CA VAL A 88 -1.32 2.74 -2.10
C VAL A 88 -1.71 1.60 -1.17
N TYR A 89 -1.27 1.72 0.07
CA TYR A 89 -1.93 1.04 1.17
C TYR A 89 -2.54 2.10 2.08
N MET A 90 -3.74 1.82 2.60
CA MET A 90 -4.40 2.74 3.51
C MET A 90 -5.17 2.02 4.61
N LYS A 91 -5.20 2.61 5.80
CA LYS A 91 -6.08 2.14 6.87
C LYS A 91 -7.47 2.72 6.65
N ILE A 92 -8.47 1.86 6.63
CA ILE A 92 -9.88 2.21 6.47
C ILE A 92 -10.68 1.70 7.66
N LYS A 93 -11.76 2.41 7.97
CA LYS A 93 -12.72 2.07 9.02
C LYS A 93 -14.13 1.99 8.44
N LYS A 94 -14.89 0.96 8.77
CA LYS A 94 -16.30 0.88 8.41
C LYS A 94 -17.10 1.80 9.31
N VAL A 95 -17.95 2.63 8.70
CA VAL A 95 -18.81 3.57 9.39
C VAL A 95 -20.24 3.43 8.85
N SER A 96 -21.19 3.27 9.75
CA SER A 96 -22.61 3.25 9.41
C SER A 96 -23.17 4.67 9.36
N ALA A 97 -23.65 5.07 8.18
CA ALA A 97 -24.25 6.38 7.95
C ALA A 97 -25.70 6.43 8.46
N VAL A 98 -26.46 5.38 8.17
CA VAL A 98 -27.90 5.30 8.45
C VAL A 98 -28.27 3.84 8.69
N SER A 99 -29.03 3.58 9.76
CA SER A 99 -29.64 2.27 10.02
C SER A 99 -31.15 2.45 10.16
N ILE A 100 -31.93 1.74 9.33
CA ILE A 100 -33.40 1.71 9.38
C ILE A 100 -33.84 0.24 9.37
N GLY A 101 -34.22 -0.28 10.53
CA GLY A 101 -34.59 -1.70 10.68
C GLY A 101 -33.40 -2.61 10.40
N SER A 102 -33.53 -3.52 9.42
CA SER A 102 -32.44 -4.39 8.95
C SER A 102 -31.58 -3.78 7.84
N PHE A 103 -31.93 -2.58 7.36
CA PHE A 103 -31.17 -1.89 6.32
C PHE A 103 -30.12 -0.97 6.94
N GLU A 104 -28.86 -1.22 6.64
CA GLU A 104 -27.72 -0.42 7.12
C GLU A 104 -26.91 0.09 5.93
N LEU A 105 -26.88 1.41 5.76
CA LEU A 105 -26.02 2.05 4.78
C LEU A 105 -24.69 2.37 5.44
N SER A 106 -23.64 1.65 5.03
CA SER A 106 -22.29 1.80 5.56
C SER A 106 -21.30 2.21 4.48
N TYR A 107 -20.21 2.85 4.89
CA TYR A 107 -19.14 3.31 4.01
C TYR A 107 -17.78 3.13 4.67
N TRP A 108 -16.73 3.09 3.85
CA TRP A 108 -15.35 3.05 4.33
C TRP A 108 -14.81 4.46 4.48
N LEU A 109 -14.24 4.76 5.64
CA LEU A 109 -13.65 6.05 5.97
C LEU A 109 -12.14 5.92 6.16
N THR A 110 -11.39 6.91 5.71
CA THR A 110 -9.95 7.06 5.95
C THR A 110 -9.58 8.51 6.24
N GLU A 111 -8.32 8.74 6.60
CA GLU A 111 -7.73 10.07 6.82
C GLU A 111 -6.47 10.20 5.94
N GLU A 112 -6.11 11.42 5.54
CA GLU A 112 -4.95 11.67 4.67
C GLU A 112 -3.65 11.04 5.20
N LYS A 113 -3.44 11.08 6.52
CA LYS A 113 -2.25 10.52 7.19
C LYS A 113 -2.17 8.99 7.13
N GLU A 114 -3.30 8.32 6.89
CA GLU A 114 -3.41 6.87 6.85
C GLU A 114 -3.24 6.33 5.42
N ILE A 115 -3.12 7.22 4.42
CA ILE A 115 -2.84 6.87 3.04
C ILE A 115 -1.33 6.91 2.85
N HIS A 116 -0.78 5.85 2.27
CA HIS A 116 0.64 5.73 2.04
C HIS A 116 0.94 5.18 0.64
N SER A 117 1.88 5.82 -0.04
CA SER A 117 2.37 5.33 -1.33
C SER A 117 3.22 4.08 -1.17
N VAL A 118 2.97 3.09 -2.02
CA VAL A 118 3.78 1.86 -2.11
C VAL A 118 5.12 2.13 -2.80
N ASN A 119 5.24 3.25 -3.56
CA ASN A 119 6.45 3.58 -4.30
C ASN A 119 7.68 3.74 -3.40
N ILE A 120 7.51 4.23 -2.17
CA ILE A 120 8.62 4.35 -1.20
C ILE A 120 9.25 2.99 -0.96
N TRP A 121 8.43 1.96 -0.70
CA TRP A 121 8.90 0.60 -0.46
C TRP A 121 9.50 -0.05 -1.70
N LYS A 122 8.84 0.11 -2.86
CA LYS A 122 9.37 -0.38 -4.14
C LYS A 122 10.76 0.19 -4.43
N ASN A 123 10.96 1.48 -4.17
CA ASN A 123 12.25 2.14 -4.33
C ASN A 123 13.29 1.60 -3.33
N ILE A 124 12.92 1.42 -2.05
CA ILE A 124 13.82 0.81 -1.05
C ILE A 124 14.29 -0.57 -1.49
N PHE A 125 13.39 -1.43 -1.98
CA PHE A 125 13.75 -2.77 -2.45
C PHE A 125 14.68 -2.69 -3.67
N LEU A 126 14.38 -1.83 -4.64
CA LEU A 126 15.21 -1.64 -5.83
C LEU A 126 16.63 -1.16 -5.45
N TYR A 127 16.74 -0.13 -4.61
CA TYR A 127 18.04 0.38 -4.18
C TYR A 127 18.82 -0.64 -3.36
N THR A 128 18.14 -1.46 -2.56
CA THR A 128 18.78 -2.57 -1.83
C THR A 128 19.36 -3.61 -2.79
N GLN A 129 18.65 -3.95 -3.87
CA GLN A 129 19.15 -4.84 -4.91
C GLN A 129 20.38 -4.25 -5.62
N ILE A 130 20.33 -2.96 -5.98
CA ILE A 130 21.45 -2.26 -6.61
C ILE A 130 22.67 -2.25 -5.68
N ALA A 131 22.49 -1.93 -4.40
CA ALA A 131 23.57 -1.95 -3.42
C ALA A 131 24.18 -3.35 -3.26
N GLY A 132 23.34 -4.39 -3.18
CA GLY A 132 23.79 -5.78 -3.11
C GLY A 132 24.59 -6.21 -4.36
N LEU A 133 24.19 -5.76 -5.55
CA LEU A 133 24.94 -5.99 -6.79
C LEU A 133 26.31 -5.31 -6.74
N VAL A 134 26.37 -4.03 -6.35
CA VAL A 134 27.62 -3.28 -6.23
C VAL A 134 28.57 -3.95 -5.25
N ILE A 135 28.08 -4.35 -4.07
CA ILE A 135 28.88 -5.07 -3.06
C ILE A 135 29.41 -6.40 -3.62
N SER A 136 28.56 -7.14 -4.33
CA SER A 136 28.96 -8.41 -4.95
C SER A 136 30.08 -8.22 -5.98
N PHE A 137 29.96 -7.20 -6.85
CA PHE A 137 30.99 -6.86 -7.83
C PHE A 137 32.30 -6.41 -7.17
N LEU A 138 32.25 -5.57 -6.14
CA LEU A 138 33.45 -5.16 -5.39
C LEU A 138 34.13 -6.35 -4.71
N GLY A 139 33.33 -7.27 -4.14
CA GLY A 139 33.84 -8.53 -3.60
C GLY A 139 34.51 -9.39 -4.68
N LEU A 140 33.95 -9.46 -5.89
CA LEU A 140 34.58 -10.19 -6.99
C LEU A 140 35.86 -9.50 -7.49
N ALA A 141 35.90 -8.17 -7.53
CA ALA A 141 37.04 -7.39 -8.01
C ALA A 141 38.19 -7.27 -6.99
N ALA A 142 37.93 -7.52 -5.70
CA ALA A 142 38.96 -7.52 -4.67
C ALA A 142 40.04 -8.58 -4.99
N LYS A 143 41.28 -8.12 -5.24
CA LYS A 143 42.45 -8.98 -5.41
C LYS A 143 42.69 -9.80 -4.13
N ARG A 144 43.27 -10.99 -4.31
CA ARG A 144 43.72 -11.86 -3.21
C ARG A 144 44.67 -11.12 -2.28
#